data_AF-A0ABD3PWE7-F1
#
_entry.id   AF-A0ABD3PWE7-F1
#
_cell.length_a   1.000
_cell.length_b   1.000
_cell.length_c   1.000
_cell.angle_alpha   90.00
_cell.angle_beta   90.00
_cell.angle_gamma   90.00
#
_symmetry.space_group_name_H-M   'P 1'
#
loop_
_entity.id
_entity.type
_entity.pdbx_description
1 polymer ?
#
loop_
_entity_poly.entity_id
_entity_poly.type
_entity_poly.pdbx_seq_one_letter_code
_entity_poly.pdbx_strand_id
1 'polypeptide(L)'
;MATTFQRIASSALMLRRFSDSDSSDTERGIPTKHPRRSRRIKKITRSVSSENGDTSKIPSKKESFDAEAFLDKRVMTPSQERFNAITMIPGMIYCLYFILAGCWITAGDQQDGSPLQQSENSDWEDMAREAFGSEHGYGWRGSFGCIHSSTFPYLTALPPLPVVAAAVGILVHSPFSMLYHWGYATYIEPSHRVKHWSRRLDHAFIHFASACAAYATSGRLDFFLLNAAFNMDCAYRQFEEKVRPRRNLNRIASSVFLYLLPVLVYKQYFLFFQFFVMFAMGGWLFVQYPMGGWSHGVFHLVLSFLPHLIMKVATQLESSQHQISLAVKCMATDVQL
;
A
#
# COMPACT_ATOMS: atom_id res chain seq x y z
N MET A 1 13.45 6.11 -23.12
CA MET A 1 12.86 6.07 -21.76
C MET A 1 12.63 7.45 -21.14
N ALA A 2 13.46 8.48 -21.39
CA ALA A 2 13.27 9.83 -20.83
C ALA A 2 11.95 10.53 -21.22
N THR A 3 11.45 10.28 -22.43
CA THR A 3 10.19 10.87 -22.93
C THR A 3 8.92 10.28 -22.28
N THR A 4 8.99 9.06 -21.76
CA THR A 4 7.87 8.40 -21.05
C THR A 4 7.75 8.92 -19.61
N PHE A 5 8.88 9.18 -18.94
CA PHE A 5 8.90 9.75 -17.58
C PHE A 5 8.33 11.18 -17.54
N GLN A 6 8.58 11.98 -18.57
CA GLN A 6 8.09 13.37 -18.64
C GLN A 6 6.57 13.46 -18.85
N ARG A 7 5.97 12.46 -19.51
CA ARG A 7 4.51 12.34 -19.66
C ARG A 7 3.83 11.87 -18.37
N ILE A 8 4.47 10.99 -17.60
CA ILE A 8 3.96 10.52 -16.31
C ILE A 8 4.01 11.64 -15.25
N ALA A 9 5.08 12.45 -15.23
CA ALA A 9 5.19 13.62 -14.35
C ALA A 9 4.10 14.68 -14.63
N SER A 10 3.67 14.83 -15.90
CA SER A 10 2.58 15.75 -16.28
C SER A 10 1.19 15.27 -15.80
N SER A 11 0.95 13.95 -15.77
CA SER A 11 -0.29 13.39 -15.23
C SER A 11 -0.39 13.52 -13.70
N ALA A 12 0.74 13.45 -12.98
CA ALA A 12 0.79 13.73 -11.54
C ALA A 12 0.49 15.21 -11.21
N LEU A 13 0.84 16.13 -12.12
CA LEU A 13 0.54 17.55 -12.00
C LEU A 13 -0.94 17.90 -12.24
N MET A 14 -1.66 17.10 -13.04
CA MET A 14 -3.13 17.23 -13.20
C MET A 14 -3.90 16.82 -11.94
N LEU A 15 -3.44 15.81 -11.20
CA LEU A 15 -4.08 15.40 -9.94
C LEU A 15 -3.95 16.46 -8.83
N ARG A 16 -2.94 17.34 -8.93
CA ARG A 16 -2.76 18.49 -8.02
C ARG A 16 -3.89 19.52 -8.14
N ARG A 17 -4.44 19.74 -9.35
CA ARG A 17 -5.54 20.71 -9.58
C ARG A 17 -6.88 20.28 -8.99
N PHE A 18 -7.10 18.99 -8.73
CA PHE A 18 -8.31 18.52 -8.05
C PHE A 18 -8.21 18.56 -6.51
N SER A 19 -7.00 18.70 -5.95
CA SER A 19 -6.79 18.71 -4.50
C SER A 19 -6.81 20.11 -3.86
N ASP A 20 -6.70 21.18 -4.65
CA ASP A 20 -6.54 22.55 -4.13
C ASP A 20 -7.85 23.37 -4.08
N SER A 21 -9.02 22.76 -4.33
CA SER A 21 -10.31 23.48 -4.34
C SER A 21 -11.00 23.66 -2.97
N ASP A 22 -10.32 23.28 -1.88
CA ASP A 22 -10.84 23.32 -0.49
C ASP A 22 -10.03 24.22 0.48
N SER A 23 -9.14 25.11 -0.01
CA SER A 23 -8.32 25.98 0.86
C SER A 23 -8.91 27.37 1.17
N SER A 24 -10.24 27.52 1.22
CA SER A 24 -10.84 28.74 1.77
C SER A 24 -10.99 28.61 3.30
N ASP A 25 -9.87 28.48 4.01
CA ASP A 25 -9.82 28.71 5.45
C ASP A 25 -9.97 30.21 5.69
N THR A 26 -11.23 30.67 5.74
CA THR A 26 -11.56 32.00 6.25
C THR A 26 -11.45 31.91 7.77
N GLU A 27 -10.35 32.41 8.34
CA GLU A 27 -10.26 32.73 9.77
C GLU A 27 -11.38 33.71 10.12
N ARG A 28 -12.54 33.20 10.55
CA ARG A 28 -13.55 34.00 11.23
C ARG A 28 -13.22 34.02 12.71
N GLY A 29 -12.68 35.16 13.13
CA GLY A 29 -12.52 35.51 14.54
C GLY A 29 -13.81 35.26 15.32
N ILE A 30 -13.65 34.68 16.49
CA ILE A 30 -14.70 34.39 17.46
C ILE A 30 -15.13 35.72 18.10
N PRO A 31 -16.38 36.19 17.93
CA PRO A 31 -16.94 37.18 18.83
C PRO A 31 -17.59 36.41 19.98
N THR A 32 -16.92 36.36 21.12
CA THR A 32 -17.55 36.01 22.39
C THR A 32 -18.62 37.04 22.71
N LYS A 33 -19.91 36.66 22.65
CA LYS A 33 -21.01 37.35 23.32
C LYS A 33 -22.28 36.49 23.40
N HIS A 34 -22.55 35.98 24.61
CA HIS A 34 -23.90 35.84 25.16
C HIS A 34 -24.56 37.23 25.28
N PRO A 35 -25.86 37.39 25.63
CA PRO A 35 -27.03 36.50 25.54
C PRO A 35 -28.25 37.23 24.90
N ARG A 36 -29.38 36.53 24.63
CA ARG A 36 -30.75 36.94 25.05
C ARG A 36 -31.84 36.13 24.36
N ARG A 37 -32.66 35.52 25.22
CA ARG A 37 -33.95 34.90 24.94
C ARG A 37 -34.96 36.02 24.62
N SER A 38 -35.50 36.07 23.42
CA SER A 38 -36.63 36.95 23.09
C SER A 38 -37.67 36.18 22.28
N ARG A 39 -38.82 35.93 22.91
CA ARG A 39 -40.04 35.45 22.28
C ARG A 39 -40.59 36.58 21.40
N ARG A 40 -40.77 36.36 20.10
CA ARG A 40 -41.59 37.27 19.27
C ARG A 40 -42.41 36.52 18.21
N ILE A 41 -43.71 36.57 18.46
CA ILE A 41 -44.92 36.46 17.62
C ILE A 41 -44.66 36.47 16.11
N LYS A 42 -45.11 35.41 15.41
CA LYS A 42 -45.22 35.35 13.95
C LYS A 42 -46.44 36.14 13.49
N LYS A 43 -46.22 37.25 12.78
CA LYS A 43 -47.23 37.95 11.99
C LYS A 43 -47.14 37.42 10.55
N ILE A 44 -48.17 36.71 10.11
CA ILE A 44 -48.35 36.27 8.73
C ILE A 44 -48.65 37.52 7.91
N THR A 45 -47.78 37.83 6.95
CA THR A 45 -48.03 38.86 5.95
C THR A 45 -47.73 38.26 4.60
N ARG A 46 -48.75 38.26 3.74
CA ARG A 46 -48.79 37.68 2.41
C ARG A 46 -48.77 38.86 1.42
N SER A 47 -47.74 38.94 0.58
CA SER A 47 -47.61 39.85 -0.57
C SER A 47 -46.72 39.11 -1.57
N VAL A 48 -47.23 38.49 -2.64
CA VAL A 48 -47.73 39.07 -3.90
C VAL A 48 -46.66 39.91 -4.62
N SER A 49 -46.04 39.22 -5.58
CA SER A 49 -45.59 39.66 -6.92
C SER A 49 -44.64 40.86 -7.09
N SER A 50 -43.46 40.60 -7.66
CA SER A 50 -43.05 41.25 -8.91
C SER A 50 -41.86 40.53 -9.52
N GLU A 51 -42.03 40.02 -10.74
CA GLU A 51 -40.96 39.65 -11.64
C GLU A 51 -40.06 40.86 -11.92
N ASN A 52 -38.74 40.68 -11.85
CA ASN A 52 -37.82 41.23 -12.84
C ASN A 52 -36.46 40.53 -12.73
N GLY A 53 -35.95 40.14 -13.89
CA GLY A 53 -34.79 39.28 -14.04
C GLY A 53 -33.51 39.89 -13.49
N ASP A 54 -32.88 39.13 -12.62
CA ASP A 54 -31.44 39.17 -12.44
C ASP A 54 -31.01 37.74 -12.10
N THR A 55 -30.34 37.05 -13.03
CA THR A 55 -29.76 35.73 -12.78
C THR A 55 -28.55 35.88 -11.87
N SER A 56 -28.77 36.37 -10.65
CA SER A 56 -27.81 36.32 -9.58
C SER A 56 -27.54 34.83 -9.33
N LYS A 57 -26.37 34.37 -9.74
CA LYS A 57 -25.90 33.01 -9.45
C LYS A 57 -25.89 32.88 -7.94
N ILE A 58 -26.93 32.29 -7.38
CA ILE A 58 -27.02 31.96 -5.95
C ILE A 58 -25.75 31.16 -5.67
N PRO A 59 -24.81 31.68 -4.86
CA PRO A 59 -23.58 30.96 -4.58
C PRO A 59 -24.00 29.63 -3.96
N SER A 60 -23.75 28.54 -4.69
CA SER A 60 -24.07 27.21 -4.23
C SER A 60 -23.36 27.06 -2.89
N LYS A 61 -24.15 26.93 -1.83
CA LYS A 61 -23.65 26.81 -0.46
C LYS A 61 -22.93 25.47 -0.43
N LYS A 62 -21.60 25.47 -0.60
CA LYS A 62 -20.78 24.27 -0.45
C LYS A 62 -21.05 23.74 0.95
N GLU A 63 -21.77 22.63 1.05
CA GLU A 63 -21.95 21.94 2.32
C GLU A 63 -20.55 21.56 2.83
N SER A 64 -20.17 22.15 3.96
CA SER A 64 -18.89 21.85 4.61
C SER A 64 -18.91 20.37 5.01
N PHE A 65 -17.93 19.60 4.55
CA PHE A 65 -17.80 18.20 4.91
C PHE A 65 -17.57 18.06 6.43
N ASP A 66 -18.54 17.45 7.11
CA ASP A 66 -18.44 17.12 8.53
C ASP A 66 -17.63 15.84 8.73
N ALA A 67 -16.38 16.00 9.18
CA ALA A 67 -15.46 14.88 9.40
C ALA A 67 -15.86 14.03 10.61
N GLU A 68 -16.46 14.61 11.64
CA GLU A 68 -16.90 13.89 12.83
C GLU A 68 -18.08 13.00 12.50
N ALA A 69 -19.12 13.54 11.85
CA ALA A 69 -20.25 12.75 11.38
C ALA A 69 -19.84 11.64 10.40
N PHE A 70 -18.81 11.86 9.58
CA PHE A 70 -18.25 10.82 8.70
C PHE A 70 -17.59 9.69 9.48
N LEU A 71 -16.86 10.01 10.56
CA LEU A 71 -16.16 9.03 11.39
C LEU A 71 -17.11 8.29 12.34
N ASP A 72 -18.12 8.97 12.88
CA ASP A 72 -19.13 8.38 13.75
C ASP A 72 -19.94 7.30 13.03
N LYS A 73 -20.25 7.50 11.75
CA LYS A 73 -20.88 6.49 10.89
C LYS A 73 -20.03 5.22 10.70
N ARG A 74 -18.74 5.28 11.03
CA ARG A 74 -17.78 4.18 10.85
C ARG A 74 -17.28 3.61 12.18
N VAL A 75 -17.95 3.92 13.29
CA VAL A 75 -17.62 3.33 14.58
C VAL A 75 -17.89 1.83 14.55
N MET A 76 -16.88 1.06 14.95
CA MET A 76 -16.93 -0.40 14.99
C MET A 76 -17.08 -0.90 16.42
N THR A 77 -17.82 -2.00 16.58
CA THR A 77 -17.97 -2.69 17.86
C THR A 77 -16.67 -3.40 18.24
N PRO A 78 -16.44 -3.70 19.54
CA PRO A 78 -15.26 -4.45 19.96
C PRO A 78 -15.05 -5.77 19.20
N SER A 79 -16.12 -6.51 18.91
CA SER A 79 -16.03 -7.76 18.15
C SER A 79 -15.60 -7.55 16.70
N GLN A 80 -16.08 -6.48 16.05
CA GLN A 80 -15.66 -6.10 14.69
C GLN A 80 -14.17 -5.72 14.66
N GLU A 81 -13.70 -4.97 15.66
CA GLU A 81 -12.29 -4.59 15.77
C GLU A 81 -11.37 -5.80 16.02
N ARG A 82 -11.79 -6.78 16.85
CA ARG A 82 -11.04 -8.05 17.00
C ARG A 82 -10.97 -8.81 15.70
N PHE A 83 -12.06 -8.87 14.96
CA PHE A 83 -12.08 -9.50 13.64
C PHE A 83 -11.10 -8.80 12.68
N ASN A 84 -11.12 -7.47 12.61
CA ASN A 84 -10.17 -6.70 11.81
C ASN A 84 -8.70 -7.00 12.15
N ALA A 85 -8.38 -7.16 13.45
CA ALA A 85 -7.03 -7.53 13.88
C ALA A 85 -6.66 -8.96 13.41
N ILE A 86 -7.56 -9.93 13.58
CA ILE A 86 -7.30 -11.33 13.21
C ILE A 86 -7.10 -11.48 11.69
N THR A 87 -7.86 -10.74 10.89
CA THR A 87 -7.77 -10.83 9.42
C THR A 87 -6.46 -10.29 8.83
N MET A 88 -5.57 -9.69 9.63
CA MET A 88 -4.21 -9.31 9.21
C MET A 88 -3.21 -10.49 9.20
N ILE A 89 -3.49 -11.57 9.92
CA ILE A 89 -2.59 -12.72 10.11
C ILE A 89 -2.31 -13.49 8.81
N PRO A 90 -3.31 -13.82 7.95
CA PRO A 90 -3.07 -14.66 6.78
C PRO A 90 -1.98 -14.13 5.84
N GLY A 91 -1.95 -12.82 5.61
CA GLY A 91 -0.92 -12.20 4.76
C GLY A 91 0.49 -12.35 5.32
N MET A 92 0.68 -12.23 6.64
CA MET A 92 1.97 -12.43 7.30
C MET A 92 2.43 -13.89 7.19
N ILE A 93 1.55 -14.84 7.52
CA ILE A 93 1.85 -16.27 7.44
C ILE A 93 2.21 -16.64 6.01
N TYR A 94 1.48 -16.13 5.03
CA TYR A 94 1.78 -16.36 3.63
C TYR A 94 3.17 -15.85 3.25
N CYS A 95 3.56 -14.64 3.66
CA CYS A 95 4.90 -14.12 3.36
C CYS A 95 6.03 -14.97 3.96
N LEU A 96 5.87 -15.42 5.22
CA LEU A 96 6.84 -16.28 5.88
C LEU A 96 6.92 -17.64 5.15
N TYR A 97 5.77 -18.25 4.88
CA TYR A 97 5.69 -19.51 4.14
C TYR A 97 6.35 -19.39 2.76
N PHE A 98 6.02 -18.36 1.99
CA PHE A 98 6.54 -18.17 0.63
C PHE A 98 8.07 -18.06 0.59
N ILE A 99 8.68 -17.39 1.59
CA ILE A 99 10.14 -17.31 1.72
C ILE A 99 10.72 -18.64 2.19
N LEU A 100 10.26 -19.15 3.34
CA LEU A 100 10.88 -20.28 4.04
C LEU A 100 10.69 -21.61 3.31
N ALA A 101 9.60 -21.76 2.56
CA ALA A 101 9.31 -22.94 1.75
C ALA A 101 9.89 -22.85 0.33
N GLY A 102 10.66 -21.82 -0.01
CA GLY A 102 11.30 -21.70 -1.32
C GLY A 102 10.32 -21.51 -2.49
N CYS A 103 9.06 -21.11 -2.23
CA CYS A 103 8.04 -20.95 -3.28
C CYS A 103 8.42 -19.93 -4.36
N TRP A 104 9.33 -19.00 -4.03
CA TRP A 104 9.85 -18.02 -4.96
C TRP A 104 10.74 -18.60 -6.07
N ILE A 105 11.27 -19.83 -5.88
CA ILE A 105 12.09 -20.52 -6.89
C ILE A 105 11.19 -21.03 -8.02
N THR A 106 10.06 -21.66 -7.69
CA THR A 106 9.15 -22.30 -8.66
C THR A 106 8.12 -21.35 -9.26
N ALA A 107 7.86 -20.21 -8.63
CA ALA A 107 6.88 -19.23 -9.11
C ALA A 107 7.26 -18.55 -10.44
N GLY A 108 8.56 -18.52 -10.79
CA GLY A 108 9.06 -17.94 -12.04
C GLY A 108 8.91 -18.85 -13.26
N ASP A 109 8.94 -20.17 -13.07
CA ASP A 109 9.14 -21.15 -14.15
C ASP A 109 7.84 -21.50 -14.91
N GLN A 110 6.68 -21.09 -14.40
CA GLN A 110 5.38 -21.50 -14.95
C GLN A 110 4.91 -20.72 -16.18
N GLN A 111 5.53 -19.60 -16.55
CA GLN A 111 4.83 -18.67 -17.43
C GLN A 111 5.08 -18.83 -18.93
N ASP A 112 6.22 -19.36 -19.35
CA ASP A 112 6.46 -19.65 -20.75
C ASP A 112 7.35 -20.89 -20.82
N GLY A 113 6.85 -21.99 -21.38
CA GLY A 113 7.63 -23.20 -21.66
C GLY A 113 8.80 -23.00 -22.64
N SER A 114 9.26 -21.76 -22.81
CA SER A 114 10.55 -21.43 -23.40
C SER A 114 11.64 -21.92 -22.44
N PRO A 115 12.51 -22.84 -22.87
CA PRO A 115 13.66 -23.24 -22.06
C PRO A 115 14.45 -21.97 -21.71
N LEU A 116 14.75 -21.81 -20.41
CA LEU A 116 15.64 -20.79 -19.86
C LEU A 116 16.83 -20.61 -20.81
N GLN A 117 16.79 -19.57 -21.64
CA GLN A 117 17.98 -19.13 -22.36
C GLN A 117 18.91 -18.62 -21.26
N GLN A 118 19.81 -19.51 -20.82
CA GLN A 118 20.94 -19.14 -20.01
C GLN A 118 21.65 -18.00 -20.75
N SER A 119 21.44 -16.78 -20.29
CA SER A 119 22.24 -15.63 -20.67
C SER A 119 23.65 -15.92 -20.20
N GLU A 120 24.45 -16.50 -21.09
CA GLU A 120 25.68 -17.23 -20.78
C GLU A 120 26.81 -16.36 -20.20
N ASN A 121 26.64 -15.05 -20.05
CA ASN A 121 27.60 -14.15 -19.41
C ASN A 121 26.89 -12.93 -18.81
N SER A 122 26.47 -12.97 -17.55
CA SER A 122 26.02 -11.74 -16.87
C SER A 122 27.21 -11.06 -16.20
N ASP A 123 27.49 -9.81 -16.58
CA ASP A 123 28.51 -8.90 -15.99
C ASP A 123 28.57 -8.92 -14.44
N TRP A 124 27.48 -9.33 -13.79
CA TRP A 124 27.39 -9.51 -12.34
C TRP A 124 28.31 -10.61 -11.78
N GLU A 125 28.49 -11.72 -12.49
CA GLU A 125 29.39 -12.78 -12.03
C GLU A 125 30.84 -12.28 -11.98
N ASP A 126 31.22 -11.40 -12.92
CA ASP A 126 32.54 -10.77 -12.95
C ASP A 126 32.68 -9.69 -11.87
N MET A 127 31.66 -8.87 -11.61
CA MET A 127 31.68 -7.91 -10.48
C MET A 127 31.79 -8.61 -9.12
N ALA A 128 31.05 -9.72 -8.91
CA ALA A 128 31.16 -10.50 -7.67
C ALA A 128 32.54 -11.16 -7.55
N ARG A 129 33.09 -11.63 -8.67
CA ARG A 129 34.44 -12.23 -8.74
C ARG A 129 35.54 -11.21 -8.44
N GLU A 130 35.37 -9.96 -8.88
CA GLU A 130 36.30 -8.86 -8.60
C GLU A 130 36.17 -8.36 -7.14
N ALA A 131 34.94 -8.22 -6.63
CA ALA A 131 34.69 -7.71 -5.27
C ALA A 131 35.11 -8.68 -4.15
N PHE A 132 35.01 -10.00 -4.38
CA PHE A 132 35.27 -11.01 -3.34
C PHE A 132 36.61 -11.76 -3.48
N GLY A 133 37.48 -11.34 -4.41
CA GLY A 133 38.86 -11.79 -4.48
C GLY A 133 39.03 -13.22 -5.01
N SER A 134 39.67 -13.35 -6.17
CA SER A 134 39.85 -14.63 -6.86
C SER A 134 41.09 -15.42 -6.46
N GLU A 135 41.69 -15.22 -5.28
CA GLU A 135 43.04 -15.73 -5.02
C GLU A 135 43.16 -17.00 -4.18
N HIS A 136 42.08 -17.57 -3.63
CA HIS A 136 42.17 -18.83 -2.87
C HIS A 136 41.45 -19.98 -3.57
N GLY A 137 42.25 -20.96 -3.99
CA GLY A 137 41.92 -22.05 -4.91
C GLY A 137 40.93 -23.08 -4.35
N TYR A 138 40.15 -23.62 -5.29
CA TYR A 138 39.53 -24.95 -5.31
C TYR A 138 38.94 -25.48 -3.99
N GLY A 139 37.68 -25.10 -3.71
CA GLY A 139 36.85 -25.82 -2.74
C GLY A 139 35.65 -25.01 -2.25
N TRP A 140 35.87 -23.75 -1.87
CA TRP A 140 34.83 -22.89 -1.28
C TRP A 140 33.97 -22.11 -2.28
N ARG A 141 34.40 -22.00 -3.55
CA ARG A 141 33.69 -21.20 -4.56
C ARG A 141 32.36 -21.79 -5.03
N GLY A 142 32.18 -23.11 -4.91
CA GLY A 142 30.97 -23.78 -5.40
C GLY A 142 29.72 -23.49 -4.56
N SER A 143 29.89 -23.08 -3.29
CA SER A 143 28.79 -22.95 -2.33
C SER A 143 28.52 -21.52 -1.88
N PHE A 144 29.20 -20.51 -2.45
CA PHE A 144 28.99 -19.14 -2.02
C PHE A 144 27.56 -18.69 -2.37
N GLY A 145 26.77 -18.39 -1.33
CA GLY A 145 25.36 -18.01 -1.47
C GLY A 145 24.36 -19.17 -1.39
N CYS A 146 24.83 -20.43 -1.37
CA CYS A 146 23.99 -21.58 -1.04
C CYS A 146 23.75 -21.65 0.47
N ILE A 147 22.53 -22.01 0.86
CA ILE A 147 22.11 -22.19 2.25
C ILE A 147 21.72 -23.65 2.42
N HIS A 148 22.43 -24.36 3.29
CA HIS A 148 22.06 -25.70 3.71
C HIS A 148 21.45 -25.62 5.12
N SER A 149 20.14 -25.80 5.21
CA SER A 149 19.40 -25.76 6.47
C SER A 149 18.53 -26.99 6.62
N SER A 150 18.72 -27.74 7.71
CA SER A 150 17.84 -28.86 8.06
C SER A 150 16.43 -28.40 8.47
N THR A 151 16.29 -27.17 8.97
CA THR A 151 15.00 -26.59 9.35
C THR A 151 14.22 -26.06 8.15
N PHE A 152 14.93 -25.52 7.15
CA PHE A 152 14.35 -24.96 5.94
C PHE A 152 14.99 -25.56 4.68
N PRO A 153 14.70 -26.84 4.37
CA PRO A 153 15.40 -27.57 3.30
C PRO A 153 15.15 -26.99 1.90
N TYR A 154 14.09 -26.20 1.72
CA TYR A 154 13.77 -25.56 0.45
C TYR A 154 14.33 -24.14 0.32
N LEU A 155 14.94 -23.59 1.37
CA LEU A 155 15.62 -22.30 1.34
C LEU A 155 17.08 -22.51 0.90
N THR A 156 17.29 -22.89 -0.35
CA THR A 156 18.61 -23.26 -0.89
C THR A 156 19.53 -22.06 -1.14
N ALA A 157 18.98 -20.85 -1.18
CA ALA A 157 19.70 -19.58 -1.24
C ALA A 157 18.83 -18.47 -0.63
N LEU A 158 19.37 -17.24 -0.51
CA LEU A 158 18.56 -16.10 -0.12
C LEU A 158 17.52 -15.75 -1.21
N PRO A 159 16.30 -15.32 -0.86
CA PRO A 159 15.32 -14.84 -1.84
C PRO A 159 15.78 -13.54 -2.53
N PRO A 160 15.31 -13.26 -3.76
CA PRO A 160 15.58 -12.00 -4.45
C PRO A 160 15.15 -10.78 -3.63
N LEU A 161 15.91 -9.69 -3.72
CA LEU A 161 15.60 -8.45 -2.99
C LEU A 161 14.17 -7.92 -3.24
N PRO A 162 13.60 -7.96 -4.46
CA PRO A 162 12.20 -7.59 -4.68
C PRO A 162 11.21 -8.45 -3.88
N VAL A 163 11.45 -9.76 -3.76
CA VAL A 163 10.63 -10.68 -2.96
C VAL A 163 10.76 -10.38 -1.47
N VAL A 164 11.99 -10.11 -1.00
CA VAL A 164 12.25 -9.69 0.39
C VAL A 164 11.50 -8.40 0.71
N ALA A 165 11.57 -7.41 -0.17
CA ALA A 165 10.88 -6.14 0.03
C ALA A 165 9.37 -6.32 0.13
N ALA A 166 8.77 -7.15 -0.74
CA ALA A 166 7.35 -7.50 -0.65
C ALA A 166 7.00 -8.07 0.73
N ALA A 167 7.77 -9.04 1.21
CA ALA A 167 7.56 -9.67 2.51
C ALA A 167 7.73 -8.68 3.67
N VAL A 168 8.81 -7.90 3.67
CA VAL A 168 9.11 -6.91 4.72
C VAL A 168 7.99 -5.88 4.83
N GLY A 169 7.48 -5.36 3.70
CA GLY A 169 6.38 -4.41 3.71
C GLY A 169 5.15 -4.93 4.46
N ILE A 170 4.77 -6.20 4.20
CA ILE A 170 3.61 -6.84 4.84
C ILE A 170 3.89 -7.22 6.30
N LEU A 171 5.05 -7.85 6.56
CA LEU A 171 5.43 -8.32 7.90
C LEU A 171 5.61 -7.18 8.89
N VAL A 172 6.04 -6.00 8.43
CA VAL A 172 6.17 -4.82 9.29
C VAL A 172 4.84 -4.10 9.46
N HIS A 173 4.03 -3.96 8.41
CA HIS A 173 2.74 -3.26 8.50
C HIS A 173 1.73 -4.00 9.39
N SER A 174 1.55 -5.30 9.18
CA SER A 174 0.48 -6.06 9.84
C SER A 174 0.51 -6.00 11.37
N PRO A 175 1.66 -6.11 12.08
CA PRO A 175 1.71 -5.93 13.53
C PRO A 175 1.17 -4.58 14.02
N PHE A 176 1.44 -3.48 13.32
CA PHE A 176 0.92 -2.16 13.71
C PHE A 176 -0.58 -2.06 13.50
N SER A 177 -1.09 -2.64 12.42
CA SER A 177 -2.54 -2.72 12.16
C SER A 177 -3.26 -3.58 13.19
N MET A 178 -2.68 -4.74 13.53
CA MET A 178 -3.18 -5.61 14.60
C MET A 178 -3.21 -4.87 15.94
N LEU A 179 -2.11 -4.20 16.32
CA LEU A 179 -2.03 -3.43 17.56
C LEU A 179 -3.08 -2.32 17.62
N TYR A 180 -3.27 -1.62 16.50
CA TYR A 180 -4.29 -0.58 16.34
C TYR A 180 -5.69 -1.12 16.60
N HIS A 181 -6.11 -2.14 15.85
CA HIS A 181 -7.45 -2.73 15.96
C HIS A 181 -7.67 -3.42 17.32
N TRP A 182 -6.67 -4.13 17.82
CA TRP A 182 -6.77 -4.80 19.12
C TRP A 182 -6.90 -3.78 20.27
N GLY A 183 -6.16 -2.67 20.21
CA GLY A 183 -6.30 -1.58 21.20
C GLY A 183 -7.69 -0.96 21.19
N TYR A 184 -8.28 -0.76 20.00
CA TYR A 184 -9.65 -0.25 19.85
C TYR A 184 -10.71 -1.21 20.39
N ALA A 185 -10.46 -2.50 20.28
CA ALA A 185 -11.35 -3.52 20.80
C ALA A 185 -11.32 -3.65 22.33
N THR A 186 -10.30 -3.11 23.00
CA THR A 186 -10.02 -3.45 24.40
C THR A 186 -10.03 -2.24 25.33
N TYR A 187 -9.22 -1.22 25.06
CA TYR A 187 -8.98 -0.15 26.03
C TYR A 187 -9.12 1.28 25.48
N ILE A 188 -9.22 1.49 24.17
CA ILE A 188 -9.32 2.84 23.59
C ILE A 188 -10.78 3.26 23.46
N GLU A 189 -11.15 4.27 24.24
CA GLU A 189 -12.47 4.90 24.19
C GLU A 189 -12.77 5.52 22.81
N PRO A 190 -14.02 5.44 22.32
CA PRO A 190 -14.41 5.95 21.00
C PRO A 190 -14.01 7.40 20.72
N SER A 191 -14.11 8.29 21.71
CA SER A 191 -13.75 9.72 21.63
C SER A 191 -12.27 9.96 21.31
N HIS A 192 -11.38 9.06 21.74
CA HIS A 192 -9.94 9.19 21.60
C HIS A 192 -9.37 8.50 20.36
N ARG A 193 -10.15 7.61 19.73
CA ARG A 193 -9.74 6.78 18.59
C ARG A 193 -9.09 7.64 17.49
N VAL A 194 -9.79 8.63 16.97
CA VAL A 194 -9.34 9.38 15.78
C VAL A 194 -7.93 9.97 15.91
N LYS A 195 -7.55 10.41 17.11
CA LYS A 195 -6.25 11.04 17.38
C LYS A 195 -5.20 10.07 17.94
N HIS A 196 -5.59 8.82 18.23
CA HIS A 196 -4.71 7.85 18.86
C HIS A 196 -3.49 7.53 17.98
N TRP A 197 -2.31 7.44 18.58
CA TRP A 197 -1.04 7.26 17.88
C TRP A 197 -0.98 5.95 17.08
N SER A 198 -1.58 4.86 17.58
CA SER A 198 -1.56 3.57 16.91
C SER A 198 -2.26 3.60 15.55
N ARG A 199 -3.34 4.38 15.42
CA ARG A 199 -4.02 4.62 14.12
C ARG A 199 -3.12 5.36 13.13
N ARG A 200 -2.42 6.39 13.61
CA ARG A 200 -1.49 7.18 12.78
C ARG A 200 -0.34 6.31 12.31
N LEU A 201 0.13 5.42 13.18
CA LEU A 201 1.18 4.47 12.88
C LEU A 201 0.74 3.43 11.85
N ASP A 202 -0.43 2.81 12.03
CA ASP A 202 -1.06 1.92 11.03
C ASP A 202 -1.13 2.58 9.64
N HIS A 203 -1.72 3.78 9.55
CA HIS A 203 -1.77 4.53 8.30
C HIS A 203 -0.38 4.88 7.72
N ALA A 204 0.60 5.21 8.56
CA ALA A 204 1.97 5.46 8.10
C ALA A 204 2.61 4.18 7.54
N PHE A 205 2.34 3.03 8.14
CA PHE A 205 2.86 1.75 7.67
C PHE A 205 2.16 1.22 6.41
N ILE A 206 0.94 1.66 6.09
CA ILE A 206 0.36 1.47 4.74
C ILE A 206 1.25 2.12 3.67
N HIS A 207 1.78 3.31 3.93
CA HIS A 207 2.69 4.01 3.01
C HIS A 207 4.07 3.36 2.95
N PHE A 208 4.60 2.88 4.09
CA PHE A 208 5.82 2.06 4.11
C PHE A 208 5.66 0.80 3.24
N ALA A 209 4.59 0.03 3.47
CA ALA A 209 4.29 -1.18 2.70
C ALA A 209 4.11 -0.86 1.21
N SER A 210 3.52 0.28 0.87
CA SER A 210 3.37 0.74 -0.52
C SER A 210 4.72 1.05 -1.19
N ALA A 211 5.67 1.64 -0.46
CA ALA A 211 7.02 1.87 -0.98
C ALA A 211 7.76 0.55 -1.22
N CYS A 212 7.66 -0.40 -0.28
CA CYS A 212 8.19 -1.75 -0.45
C CYS A 212 7.57 -2.46 -1.66
N ALA A 213 6.24 -2.38 -1.81
CA ALA A 213 5.53 -2.91 -2.96
C ALA A 213 6.00 -2.29 -4.29
N ALA A 214 6.29 -0.98 -4.30
CA ALA A 214 6.82 -0.31 -5.50
C ALA A 214 8.18 -0.85 -5.93
N TYR A 215 9.06 -1.18 -4.98
CA TYR A 215 10.31 -1.88 -5.31
C TYR A 215 10.05 -3.31 -5.77
N ALA A 216 9.18 -4.03 -5.06
CA ALA A 216 8.83 -5.41 -5.37
C ALA A 216 8.22 -5.58 -6.77
N THR A 217 7.46 -4.59 -7.26
CA THR A 217 6.85 -4.66 -8.60
C THR A 217 7.72 -4.07 -9.71
N SER A 218 8.74 -3.28 -9.38
CA SER A 218 9.60 -2.62 -10.37
C SER A 218 10.99 -3.26 -10.52
N GLY A 219 11.55 -3.80 -9.44
CA GLY A 219 12.95 -4.27 -9.37
C GLY A 219 13.98 -3.14 -9.42
N ARG A 220 13.52 -1.89 -9.43
CA ARG A 220 14.31 -0.71 -9.78
C ARG A 220 14.51 0.20 -8.58
N LEU A 221 15.77 0.42 -8.22
CA LEU A 221 16.12 1.25 -7.05
C LEU A 221 15.73 2.72 -7.24
N ASP A 222 15.91 3.27 -8.45
CA ASP A 222 15.56 4.65 -8.77
C ASP A 222 14.04 4.90 -8.63
N PHE A 223 13.22 3.97 -9.12
CA PHE A 223 11.78 4.01 -8.94
C PHE A 223 11.37 3.86 -7.47
N PHE A 224 12.02 2.96 -6.73
CA PHE A 224 11.81 2.80 -5.30
C PHE A 224 12.08 4.09 -4.53
N LEU A 225 13.23 4.74 -4.76
CA LEU A 225 13.59 5.97 -4.04
C LEU A 225 12.60 7.10 -4.29
N LEU A 226 12.14 7.28 -5.53
CA LEU A 226 11.09 8.26 -5.85
C LEU A 226 9.79 7.95 -5.11
N ASN A 227 9.38 6.68 -5.09
CA ASN A 227 8.17 6.22 -4.43
C ASN A 227 8.26 6.34 -2.91
N ALA A 228 9.43 6.03 -2.35
CA ALA A 228 9.73 6.12 -0.93
C ALA A 228 9.66 7.58 -0.46
N ALA A 229 10.21 8.53 -1.22
CA ALA A 229 10.10 9.95 -0.91
C ALA A 229 8.63 10.43 -0.85
N PHE A 230 7.81 10.03 -1.84
CA PHE A 230 6.37 10.34 -1.84
C PHE A 230 5.63 9.73 -0.64
N ASN A 231 5.86 8.43 -0.37
CA ASN A 231 5.21 7.73 0.74
C ASN A 231 5.70 8.23 2.11
N MET A 232 6.95 8.67 2.22
CA MET A 232 7.49 9.29 3.43
C MET A 232 6.81 10.62 3.76
N ASP A 233 6.57 11.51 2.77
CA ASP A 233 5.73 12.70 2.99
C ASP A 233 4.32 12.26 3.43
N CYS A 234 3.70 11.30 2.75
CA CYS A 234 2.35 10.86 3.11
C CYS A 234 2.26 10.27 4.53
N ALA A 235 3.28 9.52 4.96
CA ALA A 235 3.42 8.96 6.30
C ALA A 235 3.61 10.07 7.35
N TYR A 236 4.53 11.01 7.10
CA TYR A 236 4.74 12.17 7.98
C TYR A 236 3.43 12.94 8.23
N ARG A 237 2.63 13.11 7.17
CA ARG A 237 1.35 13.82 7.24
C ARG A 237 0.28 13.12 8.08
N GLN A 238 0.42 11.82 8.38
CA GLN A 238 -0.48 11.13 9.32
C GLN A 238 -0.30 11.62 10.76
N PHE A 239 0.82 12.27 11.06
CA PHE A 239 1.13 12.80 12.38
C PHE A 239 0.75 14.28 12.56
N GLU A 240 0.18 14.93 11.54
CA GLU A 240 -0.41 16.27 11.68
C GLU A 240 -1.57 16.27 12.69
N GLU A 241 -1.83 17.42 13.31
CA GLU A 241 -2.91 17.56 14.29
C GLU A 241 -4.29 17.33 13.66
N LYS A 242 -4.52 17.89 12.47
CA LYS A 242 -5.80 17.83 11.75
C LYS A 242 -5.81 16.70 10.73
N VAL A 243 -6.58 15.64 11.02
CA VAL A 243 -6.79 14.52 10.09
C VAL A 243 -7.75 14.94 8.98
N ARG A 244 -7.37 14.73 7.71
CA ARG A 244 -8.21 15.01 6.53
C ARG A 244 -8.51 13.72 5.76
N PRO A 245 -9.61 13.00 6.08
CA PRO A 245 -9.87 11.65 5.56
C PRO A 245 -9.86 11.54 4.02
N ARG A 246 -10.47 12.50 3.32
CA ARG A 246 -10.50 12.51 1.84
C ARG A 246 -9.11 12.65 1.22
N ARG A 247 -8.27 13.53 1.78
CA ARG A 247 -6.89 13.72 1.31
C ARG A 247 -6.05 12.47 1.57
N ASN A 248 -6.25 11.83 2.72
CA ASN A 248 -5.57 10.57 3.04
C ASN A 248 -5.99 9.45 2.10
N LEU A 249 -7.27 9.33 1.78
CA LEU A 249 -7.76 8.36 0.79
C LEU A 249 -7.11 8.58 -0.58
N ASN A 250 -7.06 9.83 -1.05
CA ASN A 250 -6.41 10.18 -2.32
C ASN A 250 -4.91 9.84 -2.32
N ARG A 251 -4.22 10.04 -1.20
CA ARG A 251 -2.80 9.68 -1.04
C ARG A 251 -2.61 8.17 -1.12
N ILE A 252 -3.42 7.39 -0.41
CA ILE A 252 -3.38 5.92 -0.47
C ILE A 252 -3.64 5.44 -1.90
N ALA A 253 -4.68 5.97 -2.56
CA ALA A 253 -4.99 5.62 -3.95
C ALA A 253 -3.82 5.96 -4.90
N SER A 254 -3.15 7.09 -4.68
CA SER A 254 -1.96 7.47 -5.45
C SER A 254 -0.79 6.51 -5.18
N SER A 255 -0.53 6.14 -3.93
CA SER A 255 0.49 5.15 -3.57
C SER A 255 0.23 3.80 -4.24
N VAL A 256 -1.01 3.32 -4.23
CA VAL A 256 -1.44 2.08 -4.91
C VAL A 256 -1.18 2.17 -6.40
N PHE A 257 -1.63 3.25 -7.05
CA PHE A 257 -1.40 3.45 -8.48
C PHE A 257 0.09 3.42 -8.83
N LEU A 258 0.94 4.06 -8.01
CA LEU A 258 2.36 4.12 -8.29
C LEU A 258 3.04 2.74 -8.25
N TYR A 259 2.70 1.83 -7.33
CA TYR A 259 3.30 0.48 -7.36
C TYR A 259 2.63 -0.46 -8.37
N LEU A 260 1.43 -0.16 -8.87
CA LEU A 260 0.82 -0.93 -9.97
C LEU A 260 1.34 -0.50 -11.34
N LEU A 261 1.85 0.72 -11.47
CA LEU A 261 2.37 1.25 -12.73
C LEU A 261 3.47 0.37 -13.37
N PRO A 262 4.49 -0.14 -12.63
CA PRO A 262 5.47 -1.07 -13.18
C PRO A 262 4.85 -2.34 -13.79
N VAL A 263 3.81 -2.90 -13.17
CA VAL A 263 3.12 -4.11 -13.66
C VAL A 263 2.53 -3.86 -15.07
N LEU A 264 1.97 -2.67 -15.30
CA LEU A 264 1.50 -2.25 -16.62
C LEU A 264 2.64 -2.03 -17.61
N VAL A 265 3.72 -1.36 -17.18
CA VAL A 265 4.88 -1.05 -18.04
C VAL A 265 5.56 -2.32 -18.53
N TYR A 266 5.65 -3.35 -17.68
CA TYR A 266 6.17 -4.67 -18.02
C TYR A 266 5.16 -5.58 -18.72
N LYS A 267 4.00 -5.04 -19.13
CA LYS A 267 2.96 -5.75 -19.90
C LYS A 267 2.40 -6.99 -19.20
N GLN A 268 2.47 -7.05 -17.86
CA GLN A 268 1.90 -8.14 -17.07
C GLN A 268 0.38 -7.94 -16.88
N TYR A 269 -0.36 -7.86 -17.98
CA TYR A 269 -1.76 -7.44 -17.98
C TYR A 269 -2.68 -8.36 -17.17
N PHE A 270 -2.41 -9.66 -17.17
CA PHE A 270 -3.19 -10.61 -16.39
C PHE A 270 -3.05 -10.37 -14.88
N LEU A 271 -1.81 -10.18 -14.39
CA LEU A 271 -1.56 -9.82 -12.99
C LEU A 271 -2.16 -8.46 -12.66
N PHE A 272 -2.01 -7.47 -13.55
CA PHE A 272 -2.64 -6.17 -13.39
C PHE A 272 -4.17 -6.27 -13.26
N PHE A 273 -4.83 -7.09 -14.08
CA PHE A 273 -6.27 -7.33 -13.97
C PHE A 273 -6.65 -7.95 -12.62
N GLN A 274 -5.87 -8.92 -12.11
CA GLN A 274 -6.08 -9.49 -10.78
C GLN A 274 -5.95 -8.42 -9.68
N PHE A 275 -4.94 -7.56 -9.74
CA PHE A 275 -4.82 -6.40 -8.84
C PHE A 275 -6.03 -5.48 -8.96
N PHE A 276 -6.45 -5.15 -10.17
CA PHE A 276 -7.59 -4.26 -10.42
C PHE A 276 -8.88 -4.81 -9.79
N VAL A 277 -9.21 -6.09 -10.04
CA VAL A 277 -10.40 -6.73 -9.46
C VAL A 277 -10.34 -6.72 -7.93
N MET A 278 -9.19 -7.08 -7.35
CA MET A 278 -8.98 -7.07 -5.91
C MET A 278 -9.13 -5.67 -5.30
N PHE A 279 -8.51 -4.63 -5.89
CA PHE A 279 -8.62 -3.25 -5.40
C PHE A 279 -9.99 -2.64 -5.65
N ALA A 280 -10.68 -2.99 -6.74
CA ALA A 280 -12.05 -2.55 -6.98
C ALA A 280 -13.00 -3.12 -5.91
N MET A 281 -12.90 -4.43 -5.63
CA MET A 281 -13.69 -5.08 -4.58
C MET A 281 -13.34 -4.56 -3.19
N GLY A 282 -12.05 -4.50 -2.85
CA GLY A 282 -11.58 -3.98 -1.57
C GLY A 282 -11.93 -2.50 -1.37
N GLY A 283 -11.72 -1.68 -2.39
CA GLY A 283 -12.10 -0.27 -2.40
C GLY A 283 -13.60 -0.06 -2.23
N TRP A 284 -14.44 -0.89 -2.88
CA TRP A 284 -15.89 -0.87 -2.69
C TRP A 284 -16.28 -1.17 -1.24
N LEU A 285 -15.74 -2.24 -0.64
CA LEU A 285 -15.95 -2.59 0.77
C LEU A 285 -15.53 -1.45 1.72
N PHE A 286 -14.36 -0.85 1.47
CA PHE A 286 -13.80 0.20 2.31
C PHE A 286 -14.49 1.57 2.15
N VAL A 287 -14.98 1.90 0.95
CA VAL A 287 -15.64 3.18 0.69
C VAL A 287 -17.11 3.10 1.09
N GLN A 288 -17.83 2.07 0.65
CA GLN A 288 -19.29 1.97 0.82
C GLN A 288 -19.70 1.40 2.18
N TYR A 289 -18.85 0.61 2.83
CA TYR A 289 -19.17 -0.03 4.12
C TYR A 289 -20.52 -0.81 4.09
N PRO A 290 -20.78 -1.68 3.09
CA PRO A 290 -22.09 -2.31 2.90
C PRO A 290 -22.53 -3.20 4.08
N MET A 291 -21.58 -3.67 4.90
CA MET A 291 -21.82 -4.52 6.07
C MET A 291 -21.45 -3.81 7.39
N GLY A 292 -21.42 -2.47 7.38
CA GLY A 292 -20.93 -1.68 8.51
C GLY A 292 -19.47 -2.02 8.84
N GLY A 293 -19.13 -2.12 10.13
CA GLY A 293 -17.77 -2.41 10.59
C GLY A 293 -17.15 -3.70 10.04
N TRP A 294 -17.95 -4.71 9.72
CA TRP A 294 -17.46 -5.98 9.13
C TRP A 294 -16.85 -5.79 7.74
N SER A 295 -17.25 -4.74 7.02
CA SER A 295 -16.71 -4.44 5.68
C SER A 295 -15.21 -4.24 5.71
N HIS A 296 -14.67 -3.70 6.81
CA HIS A 296 -13.24 -3.48 6.99
C HIS A 296 -12.47 -4.80 7.15
N GLY A 297 -12.98 -5.73 7.96
CA GLY A 297 -12.36 -7.04 8.12
C GLY A 297 -12.45 -7.89 6.86
N VAL A 298 -13.56 -7.81 6.10
CA VAL A 298 -13.67 -8.46 4.78
C VAL A 298 -12.73 -7.80 3.77
N PHE A 299 -12.53 -6.48 3.83
CA PHE A 299 -11.51 -5.79 3.05
C PHE A 299 -10.10 -6.34 3.33
N HIS A 300 -9.73 -6.61 4.59
CA HIS A 300 -8.46 -7.27 4.92
C HIS A 300 -8.36 -8.68 4.33
N LEU A 301 -9.44 -9.47 4.38
CA LEU A 301 -9.45 -10.80 3.77
C LEU A 301 -9.26 -10.74 2.25
N VAL A 302 -9.89 -9.78 1.56
CA VAL A 302 -9.67 -9.55 0.13
C VAL A 302 -8.22 -9.14 -0.14
N LEU A 303 -7.65 -8.25 0.67
CA LEU A 303 -6.25 -7.85 0.54
C LEU A 303 -5.25 -8.91 1.04
N SER A 304 -5.68 -9.98 1.70
CA SER A 304 -4.78 -11.07 2.12
C SER A 304 -4.17 -11.83 0.94
N PHE A 305 -4.74 -11.68 -0.26
CA PHE A 305 -4.18 -12.19 -1.53
C PHE A 305 -3.16 -11.24 -2.17
N LEU A 306 -3.07 -9.99 -1.71
CA LEU A 306 -2.13 -8.99 -2.23
C LEU A 306 -0.66 -9.46 -2.14
N PRO A 307 -0.18 -10.07 -1.02
CA PRO A 307 1.18 -10.57 -0.94
C PRO A 307 1.52 -11.59 -2.04
N HIS A 308 0.59 -12.51 -2.35
CA HIS A 308 0.77 -13.49 -3.42
C HIS A 308 0.98 -12.81 -4.78
N LEU A 309 0.13 -11.84 -5.12
CA LEU A 309 0.23 -11.12 -6.40
C LEU A 309 1.53 -10.32 -6.49
N ILE A 310 1.91 -9.59 -5.43
CA ILE A 310 3.17 -8.81 -5.42
C ILE A 310 4.37 -9.75 -5.54
N MET A 311 4.39 -10.85 -4.79
CA MET A 311 5.50 -11.82 -4.84
C MET A 311 5.62 -12.49 -6.20
N LYS A 312 4.49 -12.80 -6.86
CA LYS A 312 4.48 -13.34 -8.22
C LYS A 312 5.04 -12.36 -9.25
N VAL A 313 4.69 -11.06 -9.15
CA VAL A 313 5.33 -10.02 -9.97
C VAL A 313 6.83 -9.99 -9.67
N ALA A 314 7.21 -9.97 -8.39
CA ALA A 314 8.59 -9.85 -7.94
C ALA A 314 9.49 -10.99 -8.47
N THR A 315 8.98 -12.22 -8.52
CA THR A 315 9.72 -13.38 -9.07
C THR A 315 9.88 -13.34 -10.58
N GLN A 316 9.07 -12.55 -11.29
CA GLN A 316 9.13 -12.40 -12.76
C GLN A 316 10.03 -11.25 -13.23
N LEU A 317 10.58 -10.48 -12.29
CA LEU A 317 11.47 -9.36 -12.63
C LEU A 317 12.85 -9.87 -13.05
N GLU A 318 13.46 -9.19 -14.02
CA GLU A 318 14.84 -9.44 -14.45
C GLU A 318 15.83 -9.39 -13.27
N SER A 319 15.66 -8.39 -12.39
CA SER A 319 16.46 -8.23 -11.17
C SER A 319 16.38 -9.40 -10.19
N SER A 320 15.40 -10.30 -10.36
CA SER A 320 15.21 -11.49 -9.52
C SER A 320 15.82 -12.76 -10.14
N GLN A 321 16.04 -12.80 -11.45
CA GLN A 321 16.38 -14.04 -12.17
C GLN A 321 17.75 -14.60 -11.79
N HIS A 322 18.73 -13.73 -11.53
CA HIS A 322 20.07 -14.17 -11.12
C HIS A 322 20.02 -14.96 -9.80
N GLN A 323 19.34 -14.44 -8.79
CA GLN A 323 19.22 -15.09 -7.48
C GLN A 323 18.40 -16.38 -7.54
N ILE A 324 17.36 -16.42 -8.39
CA ILE A 324 16.59 -17.65 -8.66
C ILE A 324 17.47 -18.71 -9.32
N SER A 325 18.26 -18.33 -10.32
CA SER A 325 19.19 -19.23 -11.01
C SER A 325 20.24 -19.81 -10.06
N LEU A 326 20.77 -18.99 -9.14
CA LEU A 326 21.68 -19.44 -8.09
C LEU A 326 20.99 -20.48 -7.18
N ALA A 327 19.76 -20.21 -6.72
CA ALA A 327 19.01 -21.11 -5.86
C ALA A 327 18.75 -22.48 -6.51
N VAL A 328 18.46 -22.50 -7.82
CA VAL A 328 18.30 -23.72 -8.61
C VAL A 328 19.61 -24.50 -8.71
N LYS A 329 20.75 -23.82 -8.95
CA LYS A 329 22.08 -24.45 -8.95
C LYS A 329 22.40 -25.08 -7.59
N CYS A 330 22.16 -24.37 -6.49
CA CYS A 330 22.35 -24.88 -5.13
C CYS A 330 21.48 -26.12 -4.83
N MET A 331 20.25 -26.13 -5.35
CA MET A 331 19.35 -27.29 -5.19
C MET A 331 19.85 -28.52 -5.95
N ALA A 332 20.44 -28.34 -7.13
CA ALA A 332 20.99 -29.44 -7.93
C ALA A 332 22.22 -30.09 -7.30
N THR A 333 23.05 -29.32 -6.57
CA THR A 333 24.23 -29.86 -5.87
C THR A 333 23.86 -30.69 -4.65
N ASP A 334 22.77 -30.37 -3.97
CA ASP A 334 22.33 -31.11 -2.77
C ASP A 334 21.81 -32.51 -3.08
N VAL A 335 21.35 -32.77 -4.32
CA VAL A 335 20.90 -34.10 -4.74
C VAL A 335 22.06 -35.08 -4.94
N GLN A 336 23.30 -34.59 -5.03
CA GLN A 336 24.49 -35.40 -5.29
C GLN A 336 25.23 -35.85 -4.03
N LEU A 337 24.85 -35.33 -2.86
CA LEU A 337 25.38 -35.68 -1.53
C LEU A 337 24.46 -36.68 -0.83
#